data_AF-A0A836KZR2-F1
#
_entry.id   AF-A0A836KZR2-F1
#
_cell.length_a   1.000
_cell.length_b   1.000
_cell.length_c   1.000
_cell.angle_alpha   90.00
_cell.angle_beta   90.00
_cell.angle_gamma   90.00
#
_symmetry.space_group_name_H-M   'P 1'
#
loop_
_entity.id
_entity.type
_entity.pdbx_description
1 polymer ?
#
loop_
_entity_poly.entity_id
_entity_poly.type
_entity_poly.pdbx_seq_one_letter_code
_entity_poly.pdbx_strand_id
1 'polypeptide(L)'
;MGGHFAETLVRAGIGSITIVDHDALTPSNKNRQPIALDSTTGKSKVETLARRLRDINRHCSIIALDAITTANGDHEILTRQRYDFVVGCN
;
A
#
# COMPACT_ATOMS: atom_id res chain seq x y z
N MET A 1 9.26 -4.28 -0.89
CA MET A 1 8.95 -4.45 -2.33
C MET A 1 7.62 -3.82 -2.69
N GLY A 2 6.51 -4.17 -2.01
CA GLY A 2 5.16 -3.65 -2.33
C GLY A 2 5.04 -2.13 -2.52
N GLY A 3 5.64 -1.33 -1.63
CA GLY A 3 5.61 0.14 -1.77
C GLY A 3 6.20 0.69 -3.08
N HIS A 4 7.27 0.08 -3.61
CA HIS A 4 7.86 0.47 -4.90
C HIS A 4 6.97 0.09 -6.09
N PHE A 5 6.34 -1.09 -6.02
CA PHE A 5 5.39 -1.53 -7.03
C PHE A 5 4.18 -0.60 -7.09
N ALA A 6 3.56 -0.30 -5.94
CA ALA A 6 2.43 0.61 -5.87
C ALA A 6 2.78 2.00 -6.44
N GLU A 7 3.94 2.54 -6.09
CA GLU A 7 4.40 3.82 -6.63
C GLU A 7 4.61 3.79 -8.15
N THR A 8 5.26 2.73 -8.66
CA THR A 8 5.46 2.56 -10.10
C THR A 8 4.15 2.49 -10.86
N LEU A 9 3.16 1.72 -10.37
CA LEU A 9 1.85 1.59 -10.99
C LEU A 9 1.08 2.92 -11.02
N VAL A 10 1.10 3.66 -9.91
CA VAL A 10 0.45 4.97 -9.83
C VAL A 10 1.11 5.98 -10.78
N ARG A 11 2.44 5.97 -10.88
CA ARG A 11 3.19 6.80 -11.85
C ARG A 11 2.93 6.41 -13.31
N ALA A 12 2.66 5.14 -13.58
CA ALA A 12 2.31 4.63 -14.90
C ALA A 12 0.86 4.98 -15.32
N GLY A 13 0.08 5.62 -14.45
CA GLY A 13 -1.28 6.06 -14.77
C GLY A 13 -2.38 5.04 -14.45
N ILE A 14 -2.11 4.04 -13.61
CA ILE A 14 -3.18 3.18 -13.08
C ILE A 14 -4.19 4.04 -12.32
N GLY A 15 -5.46 3.90 -12.69
CA GLY A 15 -6.55 4.73 -12.17
C GLY A 15 -7.10 4.30 -10.80
N SER A 16 -6.83 3.06 -10.37
CA SER A 16 -7.31 2.55 -9.09
C SER A 16 -6.34 1.53 -8.50
N ILE A 17 -6.06 1.63 -7.20
CA ILE A 17 -5.23 0.67 -6.48
C ILE A 17 -5.77 0.44 -5.05
N THR A 18 -5.80 -0.82 -4.63
CA THR A 18 -6.03 -1.20 -3.24
C THR A 18 -4.72 -1.70 -2.64
N ILE A 19 -4.40 -1.24 -1.44
CA ILE A 19 -3.19 -1.61 -0.70
C ILE A 19 -3.62 -2.17 0.65
N VAL A 20 -3.01 -3.28 1.05
CA VAL A 20 -3.28 -3.97 2.31
C VAL A 20 -1.96 -4.16 3.05
N ASP A 21 -1.86 -3.61 4.26
CA ASP A 21 -0.73 -3.81 5.18
C ASP A 21 -1.20 -3.42 6.58
N HIS A 22 -0.79 -4.16 7.62
CA HIS A 22 -1.16 -3.89 9.01
C HIS A 22 -0.01 -3.30 9.85
N ASP A 23 1.21 -3.30 9.32
CA ASP A 23 2.38 -2.92 10.08
C ASP A 23 2.52 -1.40 10.21
N ALA A 24 3.23 -0.99 11.27
CA ALA A 24 3.79 0.34 11.40
C ALA A 24 5.20 0.45 10.80
N LEU A 25 5.61 1.66 10.44
CA LEU A 25 6.96 1.97 9.99
C LEU A 25 7.94 1.97 11.16
N THR A 26 9.04 1.25 11.00
CA THR A 26 10.15 1.19 11.96
C THR A 26 11.43 1.77 11.36
N PRO A 27 12.41 2.21 12.17
CA PRO A 27 13.70 2.68 11.66
C PRO A 27 14.41 1.67 10.77
N SER A 28 14.24 0.37 11.05
CA SER A 28 14.82 -0.72 10.25
C SER A 28 14.29 -0.75 8.81
N ASN A 29 13.14 -0.13 8.51
CA ASN A 29 12.55 -0.13 7.17
C ASN A 29 13.22 0.90 6.24
N LYS A 30 13.96 1.88 6.78
CA LYS A 30 14.60 2.97 6.00
C LYS A 30 15.52 2.46 4.88
N ASN A 31 16.16 1.31 5.07
CA ASN A 31 17.08 0.73 4.08
C ASN A 31 16.38 0.22 2.80
N ARG A 32 15.06 0.07 2.78
CA ARG A 32 14.35 -0.61 1.68
C ARG A 32 12.92 -0.15 1.40
N GLN A 33 12.38 0.78 2.18
CA GLN A 33 11.02 1.29 2.00
C GLN A 33 11.04 2.82 1.88
N PRO A 34 10.60 3.40 0.75
CA PRO A 34 10.73 4.84 0.48
C PRO A 34 9.84 5.70 1.39
N ILE A 35 8.83 5.08 1.99
CA ILE A 35 7.92 5.72 2.96
C ILE A 35 8.46 5.75 4.39
N ALA A 36 9.57 5.05 4.67
CA ALA A 36 10.19 5.01 6.00
C ALA A 36 11.16 6.19 6.15
N LEU A 37 10.71 7.24 6.83
CA LEU A 37 11.44 8.48 7.09
C LEU A 37 11.39 8.78 8.60
N ASP A 38 12.24 9.68 9.08
CA ASP A 38 12.16 10.13 10.48
C ASP A 38 10.78 10.71 10.83
N SER A 39 10.19 11.46 9.89
CA SER A 39 8.86 12.07 10.04
C SER A 39 7.69 11.07 9.97
N THR A 40 7.93 9.83 9.57
CA THR A 40 6.90 8.80 9.39
C THR A 40 7.11 7.56 10.27
N THR A 41 8.19 7.52 11.06
CA THR A 41 8.45 6.43 12.01
C THR A 41 7.29 6.31 13.01
N GLY A 42 6.84 5.09 13.26
CA GLY A 42 5.69 4.77 14.11
C GLY A 42 4.32 4.94 13.45
N LYS A 43 4.23 5.49 12.23
CA LYS A 43 2.96 5.61 11.50
C LYS A 43 2.62 4.33 10.75
N SER A 44 1.33 4.10 10.50
CA SER A 44 0.85 3.01 9.64
C SER A 44 1.52 3.05 8.26
N LYS A 45 2.02 1.90 7.80
CA LYS A 45 2.63 1.75 6.47
C LYS A 45 1.61 2.03 5.38
N VAL A 46 0.43 1.41 5.45
CA VAL A 46 -0.59 1.50 4.40
C VAL A 46 -1.09 2.95 4.25
N GLU A 47 -1.35 3.64 5.36
CA GLU A 47 -1.81 5.04 5.32
C GLU A 47 -0.71 6.00 4.84
N THR A 48 0.53 5.77 5.26
CA THR A 48 1.66 6.60 4.81
C THR A 48 1.91 6.43 3.32
N LEU A 49 1.82 5.21 2.81
CA LEU A 49 1.93 4.93 1.39
C LEU A 49 0.76 5.55 0.62
N ALA A 50 -0.47 5.37 1.08
CA ALA A 50 -1.65 5.91 0.42
C ALA A 50 -1.59 7.45 0.30
N ARG A 51 -1.17 8.15 1.36
CA ARG A 51 -0.94 9.60 1.30
C ARG A 51 0.09 9.96 0.23
N ARG A 52 1.25 9.30 0.24
CA ARG A 52 2.31 9.55 -0.74
C ARG A 52 1.83 9.30 -2.18
N LEU A 53 1.05 8.26 -2.43
CA LEU A 53 0.56 7.95 -3.76
C LEU A 53 -0.50 8.97 -4.23
N ARG A 54 -1.34 9.48 -3.34
CA ARG A 54 -2.27 10.59 -3.65
C ARG A 54 -1.50 11.87 -4.02
N ASP A 55 -0.37 12.13 -3.37
CA ASP A 55 0.51 13.26 -3.71
C ASP A 55 1.13 13.09 -5.11
N ILE A 56 1.41 11.85 -5.53
CA ILE A 56 1.96 11.54 -6.86
C ILE A 56 0.89 11.68 -7.95
N ASN A 57 -0.31 11.14 -7.72
CA ASN A 57 -1.42 11.23 -8.67
C ASN A 57 -2.76 11.35 -7.94
N ARG A 58 -3.24 12.59 -7.82
CA ARG A 58 -4.53 12.92 -7.20
C ARG A 58 -5.76 12.33 -7.89
N HIS A 59 -5.62 11.86 -9.14
CA HIS A 59 -6.69 11.27 -9.91
C HIS A 59 -6.78 9.74 -9.74
N CYS A 60 -5.75 9.13 -9.14
CA CYS A 60 -5.78 7.71 -8.80
C CYS A 60 -6.70 7.49 -7.59
N SER A 61 -7.64 6.56 -7.72
CA SER A 61 -8.45 6.08 -6.60
C SER A 61 -7.62 5.15 -5.73
N ILE A 62 -7.38 5.52 -4.47
CA ILE A 62 -6.52 4.76 -3.55
C ILE A 62 -7.31 4.30 -2.35
N ILE A 63 -7.45 2.99 -2.21
CA ILE A 63 -8.06 2.31 -1.08
C ILE A 63 -6.94 1.74 -0.20
N ALA A 64 -6.85 2.23 1.03
CA ALA A 64 -5.92 1.73 2.04
C ALA A 64 -6.71 0.84 3.02
N LEU A 65 -6.28 -0.41 3.18
CA LEU A 65 -6.87 -1.34 4.12
C LEU A 65 -5.82 -1.72 5.16
N ASP A 66 -6.05 -1.26 6.39
CA ASP A 66 -5.26 -1.67 7.55
C ASP A 66 -5.76 -3.05 8.03
N ALA A 67 -5.23 -4.10 7.43
CA ALA A 67 -5.66 -5.47 7.66
C ALA A 67 -4.51 -6.46 7.45
N ILE A 68 -4.59 -7.61 8.15
CA ILE A 68 -3.67 -8.71 7.98
C ILE A 68 -4.22 -9.64 6.90
N THR A 69 -3.40 -9.93 5.89
CA THR A 69 -3.69 -11.00 4.93
C THR A 69 -3.52 -12.35 5.63
N THR A 70 -4.62 -13.05 5.84
CA THR A 70 -4.69 -14.42 6.39
C THR A 70 -5.57 -15.25 5.47
N ALA A 71 -5.50 -16.58 5.51
CA ALA A 71 -6.35 -17.42 4.65
C ALA A 71 -7.85 -17.05 4.69
N ASN A 72 -8.35 -16.57 5.84
CA ASN A 72 -9.73 -16.09 5.99
C ASN A 72 -9.90 -14.62 5.58
N GLY A 73 -8.97 -13.75 5.96
CA GLY A 73 -9.02 -12.31 5.61
C GLY A 73 -8.85 -12.04 4.11
N ASP A 74 -8.08 -12.88 3.43
CA ASP A 74 -7.81 -12.78 2.01
C ASP A 74 -9.10 -12.96 1.20
N HIS A 75 -9.95 -13.92 1.56
CA HIS A 75 -11.23 -14.11 0.87
C HIS A 75 -12.10 -12.87 0.98
N GLU A 76 -12.21 -12.25 2.16
CA GLU A 76 -13.00 -11.03 2.34
C GLU A 76 -12.47 -9.89 1.47
N ILE A 77 -11.16 -9.66 1.50
CA ILE A 77 -10.50 -8.59 0.73
C ILE A 77 -10.65 -8.81 -0.77
N LEU A 78 -10.42 -10.03 -1.23
CA LEU A 78 -10.43 -10.41 -2.65
C LEU A 78 -11.84 -10.44 -3.25
N THR A 79 -12.87 -10.62 -2.43
CA THR A 79 -14.28 -10.63 -2.88
C THR A 79 -15.01 -9.31 -2.66
N ARG A 80 -14.40 -8.36 -1.93
CA ARG A 80 -14.97 -7.04 -1.68
C ARG A 80 -15.26 -6.25 -2.96
N GLN A 81 -14.48 -6.47 -4.01
CA GLN A 81 -14.67 -5.90 -5.34
C GLN A 81 -13.95 -6.74 -6.40
N ARG A 82 -14.19 -6.45 -7.68
CA ARG A 82 -13.44 -7.07 -8.79
C ARG A 82 -12.04 -6.43 -8.90
N TYR A 83 -11.01 -7.27 -8.84
CA TYR A 83 -9.63 -6.86 -9.15
C TYR A 83 -9.21 -7.46 -10.48
N ASP A 84 -8.53 -6.67 -11.32
CA ASP A 84 -7.97 -7.17 -12.58
C ASP A 84 -6.63 -7.90 -12.35
N PHE A 85 -5.85 -7.46 -11.35
CA PHE A 85 -4.58 -8.06 -10.97
C PHE A 85 -4.39 -8.03 -9.45
N VAL A 86 -3.72 -9.04 -8.91
CA VAL A 86 -3.32 -9.14 -7.50
C VAL A 86 -1.84 -9.45 -7.44
N VAL A 87 -1.10 -8.72 -6.59
CA VAL A 87 0.34 -8.91 -6.40
C VAL A 87 0.60 -9.22 -4.94
N GLY A 88 1.08 -10.43 -4.66
CA GLY A 88 1.56 -10.82 -3.33
C GLY A 88 2.92 -10.20 -3.03
N CYS A 89 3.05 -9.54 -1.88
CA CYS A 89 4.28 -8.86 -1.44
C CYS A 89 4.49 -9.10 0.05
N ASN A 90 4.77 -10.34 0.43
CA ASN A 90 5.01 -10.75 1.82
C ASN A 90 6.48 -10.56 2.21
#